data_AF-A0A0C3S6A9-F1
#
_entry.id   AF-A0A0C3S6A9-F1
#
_cell.length_a   1.000
_cell.length_b   1.000
_cell.length_c   1.000
_cell.angle_alpha   90.00
_cell.angle_beta   90.00
_cell.angle_gamma   90.00
#
_symmetry.space_group_name_H-M   'P 1'
#
loop_
_entity.id
_entity.type
_entity.pdbx_description
1 polymer ?
#
loop_
_entity_poly.entity_id
_entity_poly.type
_entity_poly.pdbx_seq_one_letter_code
_entity_poly.pdbx_strand_id
1 'polypeptide(L)'
;MTLRVSGVLAVLVYCLAYTARTSAQCTPHNTLTFRSPVTTSAGLTATPIFANLTTPRGIAFDGYQNLLAVERGLGVTAFTENEPGCDGWFRSVVVQSANFTQGIQVDSAGGWLYVSTSGEVLRFAYDATSRQVCGTAQVIVNGIPPDGELTTRPILLFPSTSPTTLFVSSSLSANIDLTARDPASGRSQIRSFALPQPSSSSPQAEAAQDFFSGELLAFGIRNPAGFAFLPPTSAQLWVVDNGASIDNVTGLTSRVGGPD
;
A
#
# COMPACT_ATOMS: atom_id res chain seq x y z
N MET A 1 -33.83 12.95 33.52
CA MET A 1 -32.48 13.31 33.04
C MET A 1 -31.62 12.07 33.17
N THR A 2 -31.63 11.23 32.15
CA THR A 2 -31.01 9.90 32.17
C THR A 2 -29.63 10.02 31.52
N LEU A 3 -28.56 9.93 32.31
CA LEU A 3 -27.20 9.90 31.81
C LEU A 3 -27.01 8.61 30.99
N ARG A 4 -26.84 8.73 29.67
CA ARG A 4 -26.30 7.65 28.85
C ARG A 4 -24.78 7.68 28.99
N VAL A 5 -24.22 6.70 29.69
CA VAL A 5 -22.79 6.43 29.68
C VAL A 5 -22.50 5.65 28.40
N SER A 6 -21.94 6.31 27.39
CA SER A 6 -21.37 5.65 26.22
C SER A 6 -20.08 4.96 26.63
N GLY A 7 -20.14 3.66 26.90
CA GLY A 7 -18.97 2.83 27.11
C GLY A 7 -18.29 2.54 25.78
N VAL A 8 -17.11 3.13 25.55
CA VAL A 8 -16.18 2.67 24.50
C VAL A 8 -15.52 1.41 25.04
N LEU A 9 -15.95 0.24 24.57
CA LEU A 9 -15.33 -1.04 24.93
C LEU A 9 -14.08 -1.23 24.06
N ALA A 10 -12.90 -1.05 24.65
CA ALA A 10 -11.63 -1.37 23.99
C ALA A 10 -11.52 -2.90 23.85
N VAL A 11 -11.57 -3.41 22.62
CA VAL A 11 -11.30 -4.82 22.34
C VAL A 11 -9.80 -5.05 22.52
N LEU A 12 -9.41 -5.69 23.62
CA LEU A 12 -8.05 -6.17 23.83
C LEU A 12 -7.80 -7.36 22.91
N VAL A 13 -7.17 -7.10 21.76
CA VAL A 13 -6.63 -8.16 20.89
C VAL A 13 -5.36 -8.69 21.53
N TYR A 14 -5.43 -9.89 22.13
CA TYR A 14 -4.25 -10.59 22.63
C TYR A 14 -3.47 -11.18 21.45
N CYS A 15 -2.35 -10.55 21.10
CA CYS A 15 -1.41 -11.10 20.14
C CYS A 15 -0.62 -12.24 20.82
N LEU A 16 -0.89 -13.48 20.42
CA LEU A 16 0.02 -14.59 20.71
C LEU A 16 1.32 -14.30 19.96
N ALA A 17 2.38 -13.99 20.70
CA ALA A 17 3.70 -13.72 20.16
C ALA A 17 4.22 -14.97 19.45
N TYR A 18 4.07 -15.03 18.13
CA TYR A 18 4.83 -15.97 17.31
C TYR A 18 6.28 -15.48 17.37
N THR A 19 7.16 -16.24 18.01
CA THR A 19 8.60 -15.97 18.00
C THR A 19 9.17 -16.36 16.64
N ALA A 20 8.78 -15.64 15.59
CA ALA A 20 9.57 -15.58 14.39
C ALA A 20 10.92 -15.00 14.78
N ARG A 21 12.03 -15.65 14.39
CA ARG A 21 13.36 -15.05 14.50
C ARG A 21 13.36 -13.79 13.65
N THR A 22 13.07 -12.66 14.26
CA THR A 22 13.09 -11.35 13.62
C THR A 22 14.52 -11.11 13.17
N SER A 23 14.73 -10.98 11.86
CA SER A 23 16.01 -10.51 11.30
C SER A 23 16.13 -9.02 11.57
N ALA A 24 16.27 -8.67 12.84
CA ALA A 24 16.39 -7.31 13.33
C ALA A 24 17.76 -6.75 12.96
N GLN A 25 17.81 -5.55 12.42
CA GLN A 25 19.04 -4.90 11.95
C GLN A 25 19.06 -3.46 12.42
N CYS A 26 20.15 -3.03 13.06
CA CYS A 26 20.36 -1.64 13.43
C CYS A 26 21.34 -0.99 12.44
N THR A 27 20.95 0.16 11.89
CA THR A 27 21.82 1.00 11.06
C THR A 27 22.06 2.31 11.79
N PRO A 28 23.29 2.60 12.26
CA PRO A 28 23.55 3.83 12.99
C PRO A 28 23.36 5.08 12.13
N HIS A 29 23.02 6.19 12.77
CA HIS A 29 22.82 7.47 12.08
C HIS A 29 24.02 7.90 11.26
N ASN A 30 23.76 8.49 10.09
CA ASN A 30 24.77 9.09 9.22
C ASN A 30 25.92 8.15 8.79
N THR A 31 25.72 6.82 8.89
CA THR A 31 26.73 5.83 8.44
C THR A 31 26.58 5.41 6.99
N LEU A 32 25.44 5.75 6.37
CA LEU A 32 25.12 5.40 4.99
C LEU A 32 25.39 6.56 4.03
N THR A 33 25.71 6.20 2.79
CA THR A 33 25.85 7.13 1.67
C THR A 33 24.94 6.70 0.52
N PHE A 34 24.49 7.66 -0.29
CA PHE A 34 23.71 7.33 -1.48
C PHE A 34 24.59 6.60 -2.49
N ARG A 35 24.05 5.52 -3.08
CA ARG A 35 24.71 4.79 -4.18
C ARG A 35 24.89 5.66 -5.42
N SER A 36 23.98 6.59 -5.65
CA SER A 36 24.00 7.54 -6.77
C SER A 36 23.83 8.96 -6.24
N PRO A 37 24.42 9.99 -6.88
CA PRO A 37 24.33 11.36 -6.40
C PRO A 37 22.87 11.82 -6.25
N VAL A 38 22.55 12.47 -5.13
CA VAL A 38 21.26 13.11 -4.88
C VAL A 38 21.49 14.61 -4.75
N THR A 39 20.75 15.40 -5.52
CA THR A 39 20.69 16.86 -5.39
C THR A 39 19.34 17.25 -4.83
N THR A 40 19.33 18.17 -3.87
CA THR A 40 18.12 18.70 -3.25
C THR A 40 17.95 20.18 -3.60
N SER A 41 16.70 20.64 -3.64
CA SER A 41 16.40 22.08 -3.71
C SER A 41 16.94 22.79 -2.46
N ALA A 42 17.19 24.09 -2.59
CA ALA A 42 17.67 24.91 -1.47
C ALA A 42 16.76 24.76 -0.22
N GLY A 43 17.37 24.52 0.94
CA GLY A 43 16.67 24.33 2.21
C GLY A 43 16.24 22.88 2.51
N LEU A 44 16.44 21.94 1.58
CA LEU A 44 16.18 20.51 1.81
C LEU A 44 17.48 19.72 1.93
N THR A 45 17.46 18.72 2.80
CA THR A 45 18.51 17.70 2.92
C THR A 45 17.91 16.32 2.67
N ALA A 46 18.75 15.39 2.21
CA ALA A 46 18.37 14.00 2.03
C ALA A 46 19.47 13.13 2.65
N THR A 47 19.06 12.16 3.47
CA THR A 47 19.97 11.22 4.13
C THR A 47 19.42 9.80 3.97
N PRO A 48 20.23 8.82 3.52
CA PRO A 48 19.81 7.44 3.51
C PRO A 48 19.69 6.90 4.94
N ILE A 49 18.54 6.33 5.27
CA ILE A 49 18.24 5.79 6.61
C ILE A 49 18.44 4.28 6.72
N PHE A 50 18.34 3.57 5.58
CA PHE A 50 18.61 2.14 5.49
C PHE A 50 19.05 1.76 4.07
N ALA A 51 19.80 0.67 3.93
CA ALA A 51 20.30 0.18 2.64
C ALA A 51 20.04 -1.32 2.45
N ASN A 52 20.24 -1.81 1.22
CA ASN A 52 20.09 -3.24 0.86
C ASN A 52 18.69 -3.82 1.08
N LEU A 53 17.65 -2.99 0.85
CA LEU A 53 16.26 -3.44 0.82
C LEU A 53 15.97 -4.29 -0.42
N THR A 54 15.08 -5.26 -0.27
CA THR A 54 14.61 -6.13 -1.36
C THR A 54 13.54 -5.39 -2.16
N THR A 55 13.95 -4.67 -3.21
CA THR A 55 13.06 -3.94 -4.14
C THR A 55 11.94 -3.17 -3.39
N PRO A 56 12.28 -2.13 -2.61
CA PRO A 56 11.30 -1.38 -1.82
C PRO A 56 10.28 -0.67 -2.73
N ARG A 57 9.00 -0.68 -2.33
CA ARG A 57 7.87 -0.14 -3.08
C ARG A 57 7.07 0.85 -2.24
N GLY A 58 5.81 0.54 -1.90
CA GLY A 58 4.96 1.42 -1.13
C GLY A 58 5.47 1.57 0.30
N ILE A 59 5.23 2.74 0.88
CA ILE A 59 5.54 3.06 2.28
C ILE A 59 4.33 3.65 2.98
N ALA A 60 4.26 3.49 4.30
CA ALA A 60 3.25 4.09 5.16
C ALA A 60 3.84 4.37 6.55
N PHE A 61 3.30 5.34 7.27
CA PHE A 61 3.59 5.54 8.68
C PHE A 61 2.46 4.97 9.52
N ASP A 62 2.79 4.35 10.65
CA ASP A 62 1.80 3.97 11.66
C ASP A 62 1.64 5.05 12.76
N GLY A 63 0.75 4.79 13.72
CA GLY A 63 0.45 5.70 14.83
C GLY A 63 1.60 5.93 15.81
N TYR A 64 2.68 5.14 15.73
CA TYR A 64 3.89 5.26 16.54
C TYR A 64 5.06 5.83 15.74
N GLN A 65 4.80 6.36 14.54
CA GLN A 65 5.80 6.90 13.62
C GLN A 65 6.82 5.86 13.14
N ASN A 66 6.48 4.56 13.20
CA ASN A 66 7.26 3.58 12.48
C ASN A 66 7.02 3.77 10.99
N LEU A 67 8.10 3.75 10.19
CA LEU A 67 8.01 3.71 8.74
C LEU A 67 7.87 2.25 8.31
N LEU A 68 6.76 1.90 7.66
CA LEU A 68 6.58 0.58 7.05
C LEU A 68 6.89 0.65 5.56
N ALA A 69 7.53 -0.38 5.03
CA ALA A 69 7.82 -0.51 3.60
C ALA A 69 7.46 -1.91 3.09
N VAL A 70 6.83 -1.96 1.91
CA VAL A 70 6.74 -3.21 1.14
C VAL A 70 8.07 -3.46 0.46
N GLU A 71 8.73 -4.55 0.80
CA GLU A 71 9.91 -5.08 0.13
C GLU A 71 9.47 -6.24 -0.78
N ARG A 72 9.27 -5.96 -2.08
CA ARG A 72 8.73 -6.93 -3.03
C ARG A 72 9.66 -8.13 -3.16
N GLY A 73 9.18 -9.32 -2.81
CA GLY A 73 9.96 -10.55 -2.73
C GLY A 73 10.36 -10.96 -1.31
N LEU A 74 10.11 -10.10 -0.31
CA LEU A 74 10.35 -10.37 1.11
C LEU A 74 9.09 -10.27 1.96
N GLY A 75 8.36 -9.15 1.87
CA GLY A 75 7.20 -8.88 2.73
C GLY A 75 7.08 -7.41 3.12
N VAL A 76 6.60 -7.14 4.34
CA VAL A 76 6.59 -5.81 4.94
C VAL A 76 7.61 -5.73 6.06
N THR A 77 8.37 -4.64 6.08
CA THR A 77 9.32 -4.32 7.13
C THR A 77 9.00 -2.97 7.76
N ALA A 78 9.32 -2.84 9.05
CA ALA A 78 9.16 -1.61 9.82
C ALA A 78 10.55 -1.06 10.17
N PHE A 79 10.66 0.26 10.13
CA PHE A 79 11.83 1.03 10.51
C PHE A 79 11.44 1.98 11.63
N THR A 80 12.16 1.91 12.74
CA THR A 80 11.95 2.76 13.91
C THR A 80 13.24 3.49 14.20
N GLU A 81 13.14 4.81 14.37
CA GLU A 81 14.27 5.62 14.75
C GLU A 81 14.50 5.54 16.27
N ASN A 82 15.74 5.34 16.70
CA ASN A 82 16.17 5.35 18.10
C ASN A 82 15.45 4.33 19.01
N GLU A 83 15.18 3.13 18.49
CA GLU A 83 14.68 2.01 19.28
C GLU A 83 15.66 1.70 20.44
N PRO A 84 15.19 1.33 21.65
CA PRO A 84 16.08 0.94 22.74
C PRO A 84 17.12 -0.11 22.31
N GLY A 85 18.40 0.24 22.41
CA GLY A 85 19.51 -0.61 21.96
C GLY A 85 19.96 -0.39 20.51
N CYS A 86 19.38 0.58 19.80
CA CYS A 86 19.79 1.01 18.47
C CYS A 86 19.84 2.54 18.38
N ASP A 87 21.06 3.10 18.38
CA ASP A 87 21.31 4.52 18.11
C ASP A 87 21.33 4.77 16.59
N GLY A 88 20.15 4.78 15.98
CA GLY A 88 19.99 4.74 14.53
C GLY A 88 18.60 4.31 14.08
N TRP A 89 18.54 3.68 12.91
CA TRP A 89 17.35 3.09 12.35
C TRP A 89 17.32 1.58 12.59
N PHE A 90 16.36 1.15 13.40
CA PHE A 90 16.09 -0.25 13.68
C PHE A 90 15.10 -0.79 12.66
N ARG A 91 15.48 -1.82 11.92
CA ARG A 91 14.62 -2.55 10.99
C ARG A 91 14.16 -3.87 11.59
N SER A 92 12.87 -4.17 11.43
CA SER A 92 12.29 -5.47 11.74
C SER A 92 11.35 -5.94 10.62
N VAL A 93 11.16 -7.26 10.49
CA VAL A 93 10.19 -7.82 9.55
C VAL A 93 8.85 -7.94 10.24
N VAL A 94 7.82 -7.29 9.68
CA VAL A 94 6.44 -7.25 10.20
C VAL A 94 5.65 -8.47 9.73
N VAL A 95 5.77 -8.81 8.46
CA VAL A 95 5.13 -9.99 7.85
C VAL A 95 5.93 -10.43 6.62
N GLN A 96 6.18 -11.73 6.49
CA GLN A 96 6.88 -12.30 5.34
C GLN A 96 5.89 -12.78 4.29
N SER A 97 6.07 -12.33 3.06
CA SER A 97 5.35 -12.82 1.88
C SER A 97 6.04 -12.33 0.61
N ALA A 98 6.48 -13.26 -0.23
CA ALA A 98 7.03 -12.92 -1.54
C ALA A 98 5.97 -12.39 -2.52
N ASN A 99 4.68 -12.56 -2.21
CA ASN A 99 3.57 -12.21 -3.10
C ASN A 99 3.16 -10.73 -3.01
N PHE A 100 3.63 -9.97 -2.01
CA PHE A 100 3.31 -8.55 -1.88
C PHE A 100 3.98 -7.73 -2.98
N THR A 101 3.25 -6.81 -3.58
CA THR A 101 3.70 -6.12 -4.81
C THR A 101 4.03 -4.65 -4.59
N GLN A 102 3.13 -3.86 -4.01
CA GLN A 102 3.35 -2.43 -3.79
C GLN A 102 2.45 -1.82 -2.72
N GLY A 103 1.14 -2.07 -2.79
CA GLY A 103 0.16 -1.33 -2.02
C GLY A 103 0.30 -1.60 -0.52
N ILE A 104 0.31 -0.52 0.27
CA ILE A 104 0.34 -0.57 1.72
C ILE A 104 -0.40 0.62 2.30
N GLN A 105 -1.23 0.38 3.32
CA GLN A 105 -1.90 1.41 4.11
C GLN A 105 -2.01 0.93 5.57
N VAL A 106 -2.00 1.85 6.52
CA VAL A 106 -2.18 1.56 7.94
C VAL A 106 -3.38 2.33 8.46
N ASP A 107 -4.32 1.64 9.07
CA ASP A 107 -5.36 2.24 9.90
C ASP A 107 -4.90 2.17 11.36
N SER A 108 -4.21 3.22 11.81
CA SER A 108 -3.63 3.29 13.15
C SER A 108 -4.68 3.31 14.25
N ALA A 109 -5.88 3.82 13.99
CA ALA A 109 -6.97 3.86 14.97
C ALA A 109 -7.65 2.50 15.10
N GLY A 110 -7.81 1.78 13.98
CA GLY A 110 -8.43 0.45 13.95
C GLY A 110 -7.46 -0.70 14.21
N GLY A 111 -6.15 -0.48 14.19
CA GLY A 111 -5.15 -1.53 14.39
C GLY A 111 -5.04 -2.48 13.18
N TRP A 112 -5.12 -1.95 11.96
CA TRP A 112 -5.07 -2.76 10.74
C TRP A 112 -3.94 -2.33 9.80
N LEU A 113 -3.23 -3.32 9.27
CA LEU A 113 -2.29 -3.18 8.17
C LEU A 113 -2.91 -3.78 6.90
N TYR A 114 -2.98 -3.00 5.83
CA TYR A 114 -3.47 -3.41 4.53
C TYR A 114 -2.32 -3.55 3.56
N VAL A 115 -2.26 -4.65 2.81
CA VAL A 115 -1.20 -4.92 1.83
C VAL A 115 -1.80 -5.60 0.59
N SER A 116 -1.29 -5.27 -0.58
CA SER A 116 -1.76 -5.88 -1.83
C SER A 116 -0.77 -6.88 -2.43
N THR A 117 -1.33 -7.92 -3.05
CA THR A 117 -0.63 -8.80 -4.00
C THR A 117 -0.89 -8.32 -5.42
N SER A 118 -0.69 -9.18 -6.44
CA SER A 118 -1.13 -8.87 -7.79
C SER A 118 -2.64 -9.08 -7.99
N GLY A 119 -3.26 -9.99 -7.23
CA GLY A 119 -4.65 -10.41 -7.41
C GLY A 119 -5.60 -10.09 -6.25
N GLU A 120 -5.05 -9.65 -5.12
CA GLU A 120 -5.81 -9.53 -3.87
C GLU A 120 -5.37 -8.30 -3.06
N VAL A 121 -6.27 -7.84 -2.19
CA VAL A 121 -5.93 -6.98 -1.05
C VAL A 121 -6.18 -7.76 0.23
N LEU A 122 -5.18 -7.77 1.11
CA LEU A 122 -5.23 -8.42 2.40
C LEU A 122 -5.22 -7.37 3.51
N ARG A 123 -5.81 -7.70 4.66
CA ARG A 123 -5.60 -6.98 5.92
C ARG A 123 -5.10 -7.92 7.01
N PHE A 124 -4.33 -7.35 7.92
CA PHE A 124 -3.79 -8.01 9.11
C PHE A 124 -4.15 -7.19 10.33
N ALA A 125 -4.56 -7.83 11.43
CA ALA A 125 -4.54 -7.16 12.72
C ALA A 125 -3.07 -6.79 13.01
N TYR A 126 -2.81 -5.55 13.38
CA TYR A 126 -1.47 -4.98 13.47
C TYR A 126 -1.30 -4.24 14.80
N ASP A 127 -0.29 -4.64 15.56
CA ASP A 127 0.14 -3.92 16.75
C ASP A 127 1.36 -3.07 16.40
N ALA A 128 1.15 -1.76 16.36
CA ALA A 128 2.19 -0.77 16.06
C ALA A 128 3.25 -0.64 17.17
N THR A 129 2.94 -1.04 18.40
CA THR A 129 3.91 -1.01 19.51
C THR A 129 4.96 -2.09 19.32
N SER A 130 4.52 -3.32 19.02
CA SER A 130 5.42 -4.45 18.78
C SER A 130 5.89 -4.57 17.32
N ARG A 131 5.25 -3.84 16.39
CA ARG A 131 5.43 -3.94 14.93
C ARG A 131 5.19 -5.36 14.41
N GLN A 132 4.15 -6.00 14.93
CA GLN A 132 3.79 -7.37 14.59
C GLN A 132 2.38 -7.45 14.04
N VAL A 133 2.16 -8.37 13.11
CA VAL A 133 0.81 -8.81 12.74
C VAL A 133 0.32 -9.89 13.70
N CYS A 134 -0.99 -9.91 13.95
CA CYS A 134 -1.62 -10.84 14.87
C CYS A 134 -2.64 -11.71 14.12
N GLY A 135 -2.53 -13.03 14.27
CA GLY A 135 -3.39 -13.98 13.57
C GLY A 135 -3.05 -14.13 12.07
N THR A 136 -4.03 -14.61 11.30
CA THR A 136 -3.89 -14.86 9.86
C THR A 136 -4.36 -13.67 9.03
N ALA A 137 -3.78 -13.53 7.84
CA ALA A 137 -4.25 -12.55 6.85
C ALA A 137 -5.74 -12.77 6.53
N GLN A 138 -6.48 -11.68 6.35
CA GLN A 138 -7.84 -11.68 5.83
C GLN A 138 -7.82 -11.11 4.42
N VAL A 139 -8.28 -11.88 3.44
CA VAL A 139 -8.51 -11.35 2.08
C VAL A 139 -9.78 -10.51 2.12
N ILE A 140 -9.69 -9.24 1.74
CA ILE A 140 -10.83 -8.31 1.76
C ILE A 140 -11.31 -7.93 0.36
N VAL A 141 -10.41 -8.01 -0.63
CA VAL A 141 -10.73 -7.90 -2.06
C VAL A 141 -10.00 -9.02 -2.78
N ASN A 142 -10.68 -9.77 -3.63
CA ASN A 142 -10.10 -10.81 -4.48
C ASN A 142 -10.53 -10.62 -5.94
N GLY A 143 -9.97 -11.42 -6.86
CA GLY A 143 -10.37 -11.38 -8.27
C GLY A 143 -9.85 -10.18 -9.06
N ILE A 144 -8.87 -9.44 -8.51
CA ILE A 144 -8.15 -8.42 -9.29
C ILE A 144 -7.35 -9.17 -10.38
N PRO A 145 -7.36 -8.74 -11.66
CA PRO A 145 -6.55 -9.40 -12.69
C PRO A 145 -5.09 -9.54 -12.23
N PRO A 146 -4.58 -10.76 -11.99
CA PRO A 146 -3.30 -10.94 -11.28
C PRO A 146 -2.08 -10.88 -12.20
N ASP A 147 -2.31 -10.83 -13.50
CA ASP A 147 -1.36 -10.98 -14.59
C ASP A 147 -1.15 -9.66 -15.36
N GLY A 148 -0.25 -9.72 -16.33
CA GLY A 148 0.16 -8.60 -17.16
C GLY A 148 1.59 -8.12 -16.91
N GLU A 149 2.04 -7.18 -17.73
CA GLU A 149 3.34 -6.50 -17.58
C GLU A 149 3.45 -5.75 -16.24
N LEU A 150 2.32 -5.30 -15.66
CA LEU A 150 2.28 -4.54 -14.41
C LEU A 150 1.38 -5.20 -13.37
N THR A 151 2.01 -5.74 -12.32
CA THR A 151 1.35 -6.49 -11.24
C THR A 151 1.27 -5.72 -9.92
N THR A 152 1.64 -4.45 -9.91
CA THR A 152 1.51 -3.58 -8.73
C THR A 152 0.06 -3.17 -8.53
N ARG A 153 -0.43 -3.21 -7.29
CA ARG A 153 -1.79 -2.78 -6.94
C ARG A 153 -1.76 -1.69 -5.86
N PRO A 154 -1.60 -0.42 -6.23
CA PRO A 154 -1.71 0.66 -5.25
C PRO A 154 -3.10 0.65 -4.61
N ILE A 155 -3.14 0.97 -3.32
CA ILE A 155 -4.35 1.01 -2.51
C ILE A 155 -4.36 2.29 -1.67
N LEU A 156 -5.56 2.80 -1.35
CA LEU A 156 -5.72 3.99 -0.51
C LEU A 156 -6.91 3.81 0.42
N LEU A 157 -6.73 4.14 1.69
CA LEU A 157 -7.81 4.20 2.68
C LEU A 157 -8.43 5.59 2.71
N PHE A 158 -9.76 5.65 2.88
CA PHE A 158 -10.47 6.91 3.07
C PHE A 158 -11.64 6.78 4.07
N PRO A 159 -11.82 7.78 4.95
CA PRO A 159 -10.85 8.81 5.32
C PRO A 159 -9.54 8.20 5.85
N SER A 160 -8.46 8.98 5.94
CA SER A 160 -7.17 8.45 6.43
C SER A 160 -7.22 7.99 7.89
N THR A 161 -8.20 8.45 8.66
CA THR A 161 -8.46 8.07 10.04
C THR A 161 -9.84 7.43 10.13
N SER A 162 -9.93 6.27 10.77
CA SER A 162 -11.19 5.51 10.84
C SER A 162 -11.80 5.26 9.45
N PRO A 163 -11.03 4.65 8.54
CA PRO A 163 -11.42 4.48 7.15
C PRO A 163 -12.68 3.63 7.02
N THR A 164 -13.55 4.04 6.12
CA THR A 164 -14.76 3.29 5.75
C THR A 164 -14.68 2.74 4.34
N THR A 165 -13.73 3.22 3.55
CA THR A 165 -13.62 2.92 2.13
C THR A 165 -12.18 2.59 1.77
N LEU A 166 -12.02 1.54 0.95
CA LEU A 166 -10.76 1.16 0.33
C LEU A 166 -10.85 1.42 -1.18
N PHE A 167 -9.84 2.07 -1.73
CA PHE A 167 -9.66 2.27 -3.15
C PHE A 167 -8.57 1.33 -3.65
N VAL A 168 -8.83 0.63 -4.76
CA VAL A 168 -7.92 -0.36 -5.35
C VAL A 168 -7.71 -0.03 -6.81
N SER A 169 -6.45 0.09 -7.21
CA SER A 169 -6.07 0.24 -8.62
C SER A 169 -5.71 -1.10 -9.25
N SER A 170 -6.10 -1.26 -10.52
CA SER A 170 -5.69 -2.36 -11.40
C SER A 170 -5.09 -1.79 -12.68
N SER A 171 -3.99 -2.39 -13.14
CA SER A 171 -3.21 -1.93 -14.29
C SER A 171 -3.53 -2.74 -15.56
N LEU A 172 -2.94 -2.32 -16.67
CA LEU A 172 -2.91 -3.01 -17.96
C LEU A 172 -2.30 -4.43 -17.93
N SER A 173 -2.57 -5.19 -18.99
CA SER A 173 -1.88 -6.44 -19.32
C SER A 173 -0.63 -6.25 -20.19
N ALA A 174 -0.65 -5.27 -21.10
CA ALA A 174 0.48 -4.94 -22.00
C ALA A 174 0.55 -3.43 -22.30
N ASN A 175 1.68 -2.96 -22.85
CA ASN A 175 1.90 -1.53 -23.13
C ASN A 175 0.69 -0.82 -23.78
N ILE A 176 0.11 -1.45 -24.81
CA ILE A 176 -1.16 -1.08 -25.43
C ILE A 176 -2.16 -2.22 -25.18
N ASP A 177 -2.97 -2.08 -24.13
CA ASP A 177 -3.97 -3.07 -23.76
C ASP A 177 -5.33 -2.74 -24.40
N LEU A 178 -5.73 -3.50 -25.40
CA LEU A 178 -7.03 -3.32 -26.06
C LEU A 178 -8.20 -3.78 -25.17
N THR A 179 -7.97 -4.68 -24.23
CA THR A 179 -9.02 -5.17 -23.30
C THR A 179 -9.44 -4.08 -22.32
N ALA A 180 -8.53 -3.15 -21.97
CA ALA A 180 -8.79 -2.02 -21.09
C ALA A 180 -9.78 -0.97 -21.66
N ARG A 181 -10.20 -1.12 -22.93
CA ARG A 181 -11.32 -0.35 -23.49
C ARG A 181 -12.67 -0.77 -22.93
N ASP A 182 -12.74 -1.98 -22.37
CA ASP A 182 -13.91 -2.50 -21.68
C ASP A 182 -13.63 -2.55 -20.16
N PRO A 183 -14.38 -1.81 -19.33
CA PRO A 183 -14.22 -1.86 -17.87
C PRO A 183 -14.52 -3.24 -17.26
N ALA A 184 -15.22 -4.13 -17.98
CA ALA A 184 -15.42 -5.52 -17.57
C ALA A 184 -14.12 -6.36 -17.62
N SER A 185 -13.06 -5.87 -18.29
CA SER A 185 -11.74 -6.52 -18.26
C SER A 185 -11.07 -6.48 -16.89
N GLY A 186 -11.48 -5.54 -16.03
CA GLY A 186 -10.82 -5.36 -14.73
C GLY A 186 -9.58 -4.46 -14.78
N ARG A 187 -9.17 -3.95 -15.95
CA ARG A 187 -7.85 -3.34 -16.17
C ARG A 187 -7.91 -1.83 -16.34
N SER A 188 -6.78 -1.17 -16.06
CA SER A 188 -6.59 0.27 -16.25
C SER A 188 -7.67 1.11 -15.55
N GLN A 189 -7.97 0.76 -14.30
CA GLN A 189 -9.11 1.31 -13.57
C GLN A 189 -8.88 1.38 -12.06
N ILE A 190 -9.72 2.16 -11.39
CA ILE A 190 -9.79 2.28 -9.94
C ILE A 190 -11.21 1.94 -9.49
N ARG A 191 -11.31 1.11 -8.45
CA ARG A 191 -12.58 0.75 -7.80
C ARG A 191 -12.56 1.07 -6.31
N SER A 192 -13.73 1.39 -5.75
CA SER A 192 -13.95 1.55 -4.31
C SER A 192 -14.71 0.38 -3.70
N PHE A 193 -14.37 0.07 -2.45
CA PHE A 193 -14.96 -1.01 -1.66
C PHE A 193 -15.28 -0.47 -0.27
N ALA A 194 -16.45 -0.83 0.27
CA ALA A 194 -16.73 -0.58 1.68
C ALA A 194 -15.82 -1.46 2.54
N LEU A 195 -15.19 -0.90 3.57
CA LEU A 195 -14.39 -1.67 4.50
C LEU A 195 -15.28 -2.41 5.49
N PRO A 196 -15.00 -3.71 5.76
CA PRO A 196 -15.78 -4.47 6.72
C PRO A 196 -15.61 -3.84 8.10
N GLN A 197 -16.71 -3.34 8.67
CA GLN A 197 -16.74 -2.78 10.01
C GLN A 197 -16.60 -3.90 11.04
N PRO A 198 -15.90 -3.67 12.16
CA PRO A 198 -15.86 -4.65 13.24
C PRO A 198 -17.28 -4.80 13.80
N SER A 199 -17.97 -5.90 13.49
CA SER A 199 -19.27 -6.18 14.10
C SER A 199 -19.07 -6.59 15.55
N SER A 200 -19.94 -6.13 16.44
CA SER A 200 -19.89 -6.42 17.89
C SER A 200 -20.27 -7.85 18.25
N SER A 201 -20.54 -8.72 17.28
CA SER A 201 -21.15 -10.04 17.51
C SER A 201 -20.34 -11.23 17.03
N SER A 202 -19.27 -11.04 16.24
CA SER A 202 -18.29 -12.12 15.99
C SER A 202 -17.07 -11.62 15.19
N PRO A 203 -15.83 -12.00 15.54
CA PRO A 203 -14.64 -11.81 14.71
C PRO A 203 -14.59 -12.84 13.55
N GLN A 204 -15.72 -13.12 12.91
CA GLN A 204 -15.73 -13.93 11.70
C GLN A 204 -15.16 -13.08 10.55
N ALA A 205 -14.25 -13.68 9.79
CA ALA A 205 -13.74 -13.08 8.58
C ALA A 205 -14.93 -12.87 7.64
N GLU A 206 -15.29 -11.59 7.42
CA GLU A 206 -16.22 -11.21 6.37
C GLU A 206 -15.70 -11.77 5.05
N ALA A 207 -16.61 -12.30 4.22
CA ALA A 207 -16.23 -12.85 2.93
C ALA A 207 -15.54 -11.78 2.08
N ALA A 208 -14.47 -12.16 1.38
CA ALA A 208 -13.78 -11.26 0.46
C ALA A 208 -14.77 -10.69 -0.57
N GLN A 209 -14.66 -9.39 -0.85
CA GLN A 209 -15.43 -8.75 -1.92
C GLN A 209 -14.77 -9.08 -3.26
N ASP A 210 -15.56 -9.55 -4.22
CA ASP A 210 -15.07 -9.71 -5.60
C ASP A 210 -14.71 -8.35 -6.20
N PHE A 211 -13.58 -8.25 -6.90
CA PHE A 211 -13.12 -6.99 -7.45
C PHE A 211 -14.15 -6.31 -8.35
N PHE A 212 -14.95 -7.08 -9.08
CA PHE A 212 -16.00 -6.54 -9.96
C PHE A 212 -17.26 -6.11 -9.20
N SER A 213 -17.42 -6.50 -7.93
CA SER A 213 -18.49 -5.96 -7.08
C SER A 213 -18.18 -4.57 -6.53
N GLY A 214 -16.93 -4.12 -6.58
CA GLY A 214 -16.55 -2.76 -6.19
C GLY A 214 -17.10 -1.70 -7.15
N GLU A 215 -17.41 -0.52 -6.63
CA GLU A 215 -17.88 0.60 -7.44
C GLU A 215 -16.77 1.06 -8.38
N LEU A 216 -17.07 1.13 -9.69
CA LEU A 216 -16.13 1.63 -10.68
C LEU A 216 -16.09 3.15 -10.65
N LEU A 217 -14.95 3.72 -10.26
CA LEU A 217 -14.78 5.16 -10.17
C LEU A 217 -14.27 5.77 -11.47
N ALA A 218 -13.26 5.12 -12.05
CA ALA A 218 -12.65 5.54 -13.31
C ALA A 218 -11.99 4.35 -14.00
N PHE A 219 -12.02 4.33 -15.33
CA PHE A 219 -11.30 3.38 -16.17
C PHE A 219 -10.68 4.11 -17.37
N GLY A 220 -9.83 3.42 -18.13
CA GLY A 220 -9.05 4.03 -19.20
C GLY A 220 -7.79 4.77 -18.71
N ILE A 221 -7.40 4.57 -17.45
CA ILE A 221 -6.16 5.09 -16.87
C ILE A 221 -5.12 3.99 -16.98
N ARG A 222 -4.18 4.10 -17.92
CA ARG A 222 -3.27 3.01 -18.33
C ARG A 222 -2.61 2.31 -17.15
N ASN A 223 -2.06 3.09 -16.22
CA ASN A 223 -1.49 2.58 -14.98
C ASN A 223 -1.66 3.63 -13.86
N PRO A 224 -2.74 3.51 -13.05
CA PRO A 224 -3.00 4.41 -11.93
C PRO A 224 -2.03 4.14 -10.77
N ALA A 225 -0.76 4.49 -10.95
CA ALA A 225 0.34 4.02 -10.11
C ALA A 225 0.41 4.69 -8.73
N GLY A 226 -0.26 5.83 -8.58
CA GLY A 226 -0.40 6.56 -7.33
C GLY A 226 -1.66 7.40 -7.34
N PHE A 227 -2.32 7.51 -6.20
CA PHE A 227 -3.48 8.35 -6.02
C PHE A 227 -3.64 8.76 -4.56
N ALA A 228 -4.22 9.93 -4.35
CA ALA A 228 -4.42 10.53 -3.04
C ALA A 228 -5.61 11.49 -3.06
N PHE A 229 -6.23 11.69 -1.89
CA PHE A 229 -7.15 12.81 -1.67
C PHE A 229 -6.36 14.07 -1.32
N LEU A 230 -6.64 15.19 -1.98
CA LEU A 230 -5.91 16.45 -1.77
C LEU A 230 -6.87 17.65 -1.61
N PRO A 231 -6.90 18.29 -0.42
CA PRO A 231 -6.30 17.83 0.83
C PRO A 231 -6.87 16.48 1.28
N PRO A 232 -6.25 15.77 2.25
CA PRO A 232 -6.69 14.43 2.69
C PRO A 232 -8.15 14.34 3.18
N THR A 233 -8.75 15.48 3.54
CA THR A 233 -10.15 15.62 3.96
C THR A 233 -11.11 15.93 2.82
N SER A 234 -10.61 16.13 1.60
CA SER A 234 -11.44 16.41 0.43
C SER A 234 -12.04 15.14 -0.16
N ALA A 235 -13.10 15.30 -0.95
CA ALA A 235 -13.62 14.24 -1.81
C ALA A 235 -12.95 14.21 -3.21
N GLN A 236 -11.87 14.98 -3.41
CA GLN A 236 -11.18 15.07 -4.69
C GLN A 236 -10.05 14.04 -4.75
N LEU A 237 -10.28 12.97 -5.52
CA LEU A 237 -9.27 11.95 -5.79
C LEU A 237 -8.38 12.41 -6.96
N TRP A 238 -7.09 12.52 -6.69
CA TRP A 238 -6.06 12.83 -7.69
C TRP A 238 -5.30 11.56 -8.04
N VAL A 239 -5.05 11.35 -9.33
CA VAL A 239 -4.42 10.13 -9.85
C VAL A 239 -3.26 10.51 -10.76
N VAL A 240 -2.13 9.85 -10.60
CA VAL A 240 -1.01 9.91 -11.55
C VAL A 240 -1.00 8.67 -12.42
N ASP A 241 -1.00 8.90 -13.74
CA ASP A 241 -0.95 7.84 -14.75
C ASP A 241 0.46 7.68 -15.30
N ASN A 242 0.89 6.43 -15.52
CA ASN A 242 2.03 6.17 -16.39
C ASN A 242 1.51 5.87 -17.80
N GLY A 243 1.63 6.85 -18.68
CA GLY A 243 1.22 6.77 -20.08
C GLY A 243 1.95 5.69 -20.89
N ALA A 244 1.46 5.44 -22.10
CA ALA A 244 2.02 4.42 -22.98
C ALA A 244 3.47 4.74 -23.36
N SER A 245 4.31 3.70 -23.41
CA SER A 245 5.57 3.84 -24.12
C SER A 245 5.26 4.01 -25.60
N ILE A 246 5.92 4.99 -26.23
CA ILE A 246 5.89 5.20 -27.68
C ILE A 246 6.95 4.37 -28.41
N ASP A 247 7.92 3.81 -27.66
CA ASP A 247 8.97 2.98 -28.24
C ASP A 247 8.36 1.68 -28.78
N ASN A 248 8.76 1.30 -29.98
CA ASN A 248 8.32 0.09 -30.68
C ASN A 248 6.78 0.00 -30.90
N VAL A 249 6.06 1.13 -30.88
CA VAL A 249 4.65 1.18 -31.28
C VAL A 249 4.54 1.33 -32.80
N THR A 250 3.99 0.32 -33.46
CA THR A 250 3.71 0.36 -34.90
C THR A 250 2.66 1.43 -35.22
N GLY A 251 2.92 2.29 -36.21
CA GLY A 251 1.99 3.35 -36.63
C GLY A 251 2.25 4.74 -36.02
N LEU A 252 3.21 4.86 -35.11
CA LEU A 252 3.77 6.14 -34.66
C LEU A 252 5.09 6.39 -35.39
N THR A 253 5.04 6.87 -36.64
CA THR A 253 6.24 7.41 -37.30
C THR A 253 6.57 8.75 -36.67
N SER A 254 7.82 8.99 -36.26
CA SER A 254 8.28 10.35 -35.98
C SER A 254 7.95 11.22 -37.19
N ARG A 255 7.45 12.43 -36.95
CA ARG A 255 7.28 13.39 -38.04
C ARG A 255 8.71 13.73 -38.49
N VAL A 256 9.18 13.08 -39.55
CA VAL A 256 10.43 13.44 -40.20
C VAL A 256 10.27 14.90 -40.58
N GLY A 257 11.10 15.78 -40.00
CA GLY A 257 11.04 17.22 -40.23
C GLY A 257 11.00 17.49 -41.73
N GLY A 258 9.91 18.09 -42.20
CA GLY A 258 9.91 18.73 -43.50
C GLY A 258 10.81 19.97 -43.43
N PRO A 259 11.51 20.33 -44.51
CA PRO A 259 12.36 21.52 -44.50
C PRO A 259 11.51 22.77 -44.30
N ASP A 260 11.98 23.68 -43.45
CA ASP A 260 11.50 25.06 -43.35
C ASP A 260 11.74 25.84 -44.66
#